data_AF-A0AAI9Y2T8-F1
#
_entry.id   AF-A0AAI9Y2T8-F1
#
_cell.length_a   1.000
_cell.length_b   1.000
_cell.length_c   1.000
_cell.angle_alpha   90.00
_cell.angle_beta   90.00
_cell.angle_gamma   90.00
#
_symmetry.space_group_name_H-M   'P 1'
#
loop_
_entity.id
_entity.type
_entity.pdbx_description
1 polymer ?
#
loop_
_entity_poly.entity_id
_entity_poly.type
_entity_poly.pdbx_seq_one_letter_code
_entity_poly.pdbx_strand_id
1 'polypeptide(L)'
;MQGSHTPSIIPLLRGLKAQMQERHNLRQRVAANWPIEKDTPMMAVNVKMMAYIDTFCCVPCATHPVFDEQAWQDLILPKCQDCSAANGPDIVFGYSMRILPVIGAAASLVDDFFQTMIMPEDFVSSRCHLLEKLESACQDLPPPQHQPDPNTDPSAPPTSLKIRDANACIAAARAHSLATQIFLLRADEGDSSTLAAERSTKHPLALVEQLSDAVAAVPLDTHAATMMVWPVFVLGCESMVVRARRYEVEDLFERIIDKQKLLNISVALKMLRENVWTGGVTNTASPASNLSPAEEPCRYTQNQWVKRCWKERLQLCSA
;
A
#
# COMPACT_ATOMS: atom_id res chain seq x y z
N MET A 1 -5.47 20.08 -9.95
CA MET A 1 -6.28 19.58 -8.82
C MET A 1 -5.31 19.28 -7.69
N GLN A 2 -5.46 19.95 -6.55
CA GLN A 2 -4.63 19.73 -5.36
C GLN A 2 -5.02 18.40 -4.72
N GLY A 3 -4.06 17.69 -4.12
CA GLY A 3 -4.35 16.55 -3.26
C GLY A 3 -5.09 17.03 -2.01
N SER A 4 -5.66 16.12 -1.24
CA SER A 4 -6.27 16.47 0.04
C SER A 4 -5.36 15.97 1.15
N HIS A 5 -4.85 16.88 1.98
CA HIS A 5 -4.02 16.53 3.14
C HIS A 5 -4.71 15.46 4.00
N THR A 6 -3.98 14.40 4.39
CA THR A 6 -4.52 13.32 5.24
C THR A 6 -5.30 13.83 6.49
N PRO A 7 -4.86 14.87 7.22
CA PRO A 7 -5.64 15.44 8.32
C PRO A 7 -7.01 16.01 7.92
N SER A 8 -7.17 16.49 6.69
CA SER A 8 -8.43 17.08 6.20
C SER A 8 -9.48 16.03 5.81
N ILE A 9 -9.06 14.81 5.48
CA ILE A 9 -9.99 13.72 5.12
C ILE A 9 -10.45 12.89 6.32
N ILE A 10 -9.70 12.85 7.42
CA ILE A 10 -10.05 12.07 8.63
C ILE A 10 -11.45 12.41 9.17
N PRO A 11 -11.87 13.69 9.31
CA PRO A 11 -13.23 14.01 9.75
C PRO A 11 -14.31 13.46 8.81
N LEU A 12 -14.08 13.49 7.50
CA LEU A 12 -15.00 12.93 6.50
C LEU A 12 -15.10 11.41 6.63
N LEU A 13 -13.96 10.73 6.82
CA LEU A 13 -13.91 9.28 7.04
C LEU A 13 -14.66 8.88 8.31
N ARG A 14 -14.46 9.61 9.41
CA ARG A 14 -15.18 9.37 10.68
C ARG A 14 -16.68 9.60 10.54
N GLY A 15 -17.08 10.68 9.86
CA GLY A 15 -18.49 10.95 9.57
C GLY A 15 -19.14 9.84 8.75
N LEU A 16 -18.44 9.34 7.72
CA LEU A 16 -18.90 8.21 6.92
C LEU A 16 -19.03 6.92 7.77
N LYS A 17 -18.01 6.57 8.56
CA LYS A 17 -18.06 5.40 9.46
C LYS A 17 -19.26 5.48 10.40
N ALA A 18 -19.48 6.64 11.03
CA ALA A 18 -20.61 6.85 11.93
C ALA A 18 -21.96 6.64 11.21
N GLN A 19 -22.15 7.23 10.03
CA GLN A 19 -23.37 7.03 9.22
C GLN A 19 -23.58 5.56 8.82
N MET A 20 -22.50 4.84 8.53
CA MET A 20 -22.58 3.41 8.20
C MET A 20 -22.97 2.57 9.41
N GLN A 21 -22.36 2.83 10.57
CA GLN A 21 -22.68 2.15 11.82
C GLN A 21 -24.12 2.40 12.24
N GLU A 22 -24.62 3.63 12.13
CA GLU A 22 -26.01 3.96 12.42
C GLU A 22 -26.96 3.15 11.53
N ARG A 23 -26.72 3.11 10.21
CA ARG A 23 -27.52 2.30 9.27
C ARG A 23 -27.42 0.80 9.57
N HIS A 24 -26.24 0.30 9.94
CA HIS A 24 -26.03 -1.10 10.32
C HIS A 24 -26.84 -1.45 11.58
N ASN A 25 -26.75 -0.63 12.62
CA ASN A 25 -27.48 -0.79 13.87
C ASN A 25 -29.00 -0.72 13.65
N LEU A 26 -29.49 0.20 12.80
CA LEU A 26 -30.90 0.29 12.43
C LEU A 26 -31.38 -0.98 11.73
N ARG A 27 -30.58 -1.55 10.80
CA ARG A 27 -30.90 -2.82 10.13
C ARG A 27 -30.98 -4.00 11.09
N GLN A 28 -30.10 -4.05 12.08
CA GLN A 28 -30.13 -5.09 13.11
C GLN A 28 -31.31 -4.94 14.08
N ARG A 29 -31.71 -3.71 14.41
CA ARG A 29 -32.81 -3.41 15.34
C ARG A 29 -34.20 -3.56 14.71
N VAL A 30 -34.33 -3.30 13.41
CA VAL A 30 -35.62 -3.36 12.71
C VAL A 30 -35.75 -4.70 11.99
N ALA A 31 -36.25 -5.70 12.70
CA ALA A 31 -36.56 -7.02 12.10
C ALA A 31 -37.83 -7.01 11.22
N ALA A 32 -38.62 -5.95 11.18
CA ALA A 32 -39.77 -5.83 10.28
C ALA A 32 -40.20 -4.35 10.16
N ASN A 33 -40.58 -3.93 8.95
CA ASN A 33 -41.41 -2.75 8.64
C ASN A 33 -40.78 -1.36 8.41
N TRP A 34 -39.46 -1.17 8.44
CA TRP A 34 -38.89 0.03 7.81
C TRP A 34 -38.22 -0.35 6.48
N PRO A 35 -38.63 0.22 5.34
CA PRO A 35 -37.91 0.04 4.09
C PRO A 35 -36.61 0.85 4.21
N ILE A 36 -35.60 0.26 4.85
CA ILE A 36 -34.24 0.79 4.77
C ILE A 36 -33.85 0.57 3.31
N GLU A 37 -33.76 1.65 2.54
CA GLU A 37 -33.37 1.60 1.13
C GLU A 37 -32.13 0.73 0.99
N LYS A 38 -32.18 -0.20 0.02
CA LYS A 38 -31.00 -0.96 -0.38
C LYS A 38 -29.91 0.05 -0.74
N ASP A 39 -28.69 -0.22 -0.33
CA ASP A 39 -27.55 0.61 -0.72
C ASP A 39 -27.55 0.81 -2.22
N THR A 40 -27.49 2.06 -2.66
CA THR A 40 -27.33 2.35 -4.08
C THR A 40 -25.93 1.88 -4.52
N PRO A 41 -25.75 1.49 -5.78
CA PRO A 41 -24.41 1.16 -6.31
C PRO A 41 -23.39 2.28 -6.06
N MET A 42 -23.83 3.54 -6.11
CA MET A 42 -23.00 4.70 -5.82
C MET A 42 -22.51 4.75 -4.37
N MET A 43 -23.38 4.41 -3.41
CA MET A 43 -23.00 4.31 -2.00
C MET A 43 -21.94 3.23 -1.79
N ALA A 44 -22.10 2.07 -2.43
CA ALA A 44 -21.13 0.98 -2.33
C ALA A 44 -19.76 1.37 -2.88
N VAL A 45 -19.71 2.04 -4.04
CA VAL A 45 -18.46 2.54 -4.64
C VAL A 45 -17.79 3.59 -3.73
N ASN A 46 -18.55 4.55 -3.20
CA ASN A 46 -18.01 5.58 -2.32
C ASN A 46 -17.43 5.01 -1.03
N VAL A 47 -18.12 4.04 -0.43
CA VAL A 47 -17.65 3.34 0.78
C VAL A 47 -16.32 2.61 0.50
N LYS A 48 -16.24 1.86 -0.60
CA LYS A 48 -15.02 1.16 -1.02
C LYS A 48 -13.86 2.14 -1.23
N MET A 49 -14.11 3.23 -1.96
CA MET A 49 -13.09 4.24 -2.26
C MET A 49 -12.58 4.94 -0.99
N MET A 50 -13.46 5.22 -0.04
CA MET A 50 -13.08 5.88 1.22
C MET A 50 -12.30 4.94 2.15
N ALA A 51 -12.69 3.67 2.26
CA ALA A 51 -11.93 2.67 3.00
C ALA A 51 -10.55 2.42 2.38
N TYR A 52 -10.49 2.44 1.05
CA TYR A 52 -9.22 2.46 0.31
C TYR A 52 -8.35 3.66 0.72
N ILE A 53 -8.87 4.89 0.59
CA ILE A 53 -8.10 6.11 0.91
C ILE A 53 -7.60 6.07 2.36
N ASP A 54 -8.46 5.70 3.30
CA ASP A 54 -8.11 5.58 4.72
C ASP A 54 -6.91 4.64 4.95
N THR A 55 -6.93 3.47 4.30
CA THR A 55 -5.84 2.49 4.38
C THR A 55 -4.51 3.05 3.89
N PHE A 56 -4.50 3.73 2.73
CA PHE A 56 -3.26 4.27 2.15
C PHE A 56 -2.78 5.55 2.80
N CYS A 57 -3.68 6.30 3.44
CA CYS A 57 -3.31 7.41 4.29
C CYS A 57 -2.50 6.98 5.53
N CYS A 58 -2.59 5.70 5.91
CA CYS A 58 -1.87 5.12 7.05
C CYS A 58 -0.47 4.58 6.71
N VAL A 59 -0.03 4.68 5.45
CA VAL A 59 1.32 4.25 5.02
C VAL A 59 1.99 5.32 4.12
N PRO A 60 3.32 5.48 4.16
CA PRO A 60 4.30 4.78 5.00
C PRO A 60 4.33 5.31 6.45
N CYS A 61 3.73 6.48 6.73
CA CYS A 61 3.61 6.97 8.10
C CYS A 61 2.55 6.15 8.82
N ALA A 62 3.01 5.08 9.48
CA ALA A 62 2.16 4.17 10.25
C ALA A 62 1.23 4.93 11.20
N THR A 63 -0.07 4.72 11.06
CA THR A 63 -1.13 5.24 11.92
C THR A 63 -2.33 4.30 11.92
N HIS A 64 -3.18 4.40 12.94
CA HIS A 64 -4.46 3.67 12.93
C HIS A 64 -5.42 4.16 11.83
N PRO A 65 -5.99 3.26 11.01
CA PRO A 65 -7.05 3.60 10.08
C PRO A 65 -8.35 3.93 10.81
N VAL A 66 -9.18 4.79 10.24
CA VAL A 66 -10.55 5.02 10.73
C VAL A 66 -11.38 3.75 10.59
N PHE A 67 -11.24 3.02 9.48
CA PHE A 67 -11.84 1.72 9.22
C PHE A 67 -10.86 0.61 9.60
N ASP A 68 -10.88 0.23 10.87
CA ASP A 68 -10.18 -0.94 11.41
C ASP A 68 -10.67 -2.28 10.79
N GLU A 69 -9.97 -3.38 11.08
CA GLU A 69 -10.28 -4.71 10.52
C GLU A 69 -11.73 -5.14 10.80
N GLN A 70 -12.28 -4.79 11.97
CA GLN A 70 -13.66 -5.10 12.32
C GLN A 70 -14.65 -4.28 11.48
N ALA A 71 -14.40 -2.98 11.31
CA ALA A 71 -15.19 -2.12 10.45
C ALA A 71 -15.16 -2.58 8.98
N TRP A 72 -14.01 -3.10 8.51
CA TRP A 72 -13.93 -3.76 7.21
C TRP A 72 -14.90 -4.94 7.10
N GLN A 73 -14.93 -5.82 8.11
CA GLN A 73 -15.81 -6.99 8.13
C GLN A 73 -17.29 -6.62 8.22
N ASP A 74 -17.64 -5.70 9.11
CA ASP A 74 -19.04 -5.40 9.45
C ASP A 74 -19.70 -4.41 8.47
N LEU A 75 -18.90 -3.49 7.90
CA LEU A 75 -19.41 -2.33 7.20
C LEU A 75 -18.99 -2.29 5.73
N ILE A 76 -17.75 -2.69 5.39
CA ILE A 76 -17.20 -2.54 4.03
C ILE A 76 -17.46 -3.79 3.18
N LEU A 77 -17.03 -4.97 3.63
CA LEU A 77 -17.16 -6.23 2.88
C LEU A 77 -18.61 -6.54 2.47
N PRO A 78 -19.66 -6.31 3.30
CA PRO A 78 -21.05 -6.56 2.91
C PRO A 78 -21.54 -5.68 1.74
N LYS A 79 -20.82 -4.59 1.40
CA LYS A 79 -21.12 -3.73 0.24
C LYS A 79 -20.44 -4.23 -1.04
N CYS A 80 -19.62 -5.25 -0.95
CA CYS A 80 -18.83 -5.80 -2.04
C CYS A 80 -19.54 -7.04 -2.63
N GLN A 81 -20.80 -6.88 -3.05
CA GLN A 81 -21.74 -7.97 -3.35
C GLN A 81 -21.32 -8.96 -4.47
N ASP A 82 -20.30 -8.63 -5.27
CA ASP A 82 -19.76 -9.50 -6.33
C ASP A 82 -18.43 -10.20 -5.96
N CYS A 83 -17.99 -10.13 -4.72
CA CYS A 83 -16.69 -10.67 -4.30
C CYS A 83 -16.80 -12.12 -3.78
N SER A 84 -17.16 -13.07 -4.65
CA SER A 84 -16.84 -14.47 -4.36
C SER A 84 -15.31 -14.64 -4.42
N ALA A 85 -14.74 -15.58 -3.65
CA ALA A 85 -13.31 -15.92 -3.74
C ALA A 85 -12.87 -16.24 -5.18
N ALA A 86 -13.80 -16.63 -6.05
CA ALA A 86 -13.56 -16.95 -7.45
C ALA A 86 -13.40 -15.71 -8.36
N ASN A 87 -13.80 -14.51 -7.94
CA ASN A 87 -13.86 -13.32 -8.82
C ASN A 87 -12.59 -12.44 -8.80
N GLY A 88 -11.58 -12.79 -7.98
CA GLY A 88 -10.30 -12.09 -7.96
C GLY A 88 -10.35 -10.67 -7.39
N PRO A 89 -9.29 -9.86 -7.61
CA PRO A 89 -9.23 -8.47 -7.16
C PRO A 89 -10.32 -7.61 -7.84
N ASP A 90 -10.76 -6.55 -7.16
CA ASP A 90 -11.75 -5.62 -7.69
C ASP A 90 -11.17 -4.92 -8.93
N ILE A 91 -11.70 -5.27 -10.11
CA ILE A 91 -11.22 -4.79 -11.42
C ILE A 91 -11.45 -3.28 -11.61
N VAL A 92 -12.26 -2.62 -10.75
CA VAL A 92 -12.40 -1.16 -10.81
C VAL A 92 -11.25 -0.47 -10.06
N PHE A 93 -10.77 -1.09 -8.99
CA PHE A 93 -9.80 -0.49 -8.09
C PHE A 93 -8.41 -1.13 -8.15
N GLY A 94 -8.24 -2.27 -8.82
CA GLY A 94 -6.94 -2.95 -8.94
C GLY A 94 -6.43 -3.59 -7.65
N TYR A 95 -7.29 -3.83 -6.64
CA TYR A 95 -6.87 -4.39 -5.34
C TYR A 95 -7.69 -5.58 -4.86
N SER A 96 -7.09 -6.35 -3.97
CA SER A 96 -7.78 -7.37 -3.20
C SER A 96 -8.37 -6.77 -1.92
N MET A 97 -9.68 -6.94 -1.74
CA MET A 97 -10.40 -6.61 -0.51
C MET A 97 -9.94 -7.44 0.70
N ARG A 98 -9.15 -8.50 0.48
CA ARG A 98 -8.50 -9.28 1.56
C ARG A 98 -7.16 -8.69 1.98
N ILE A 99 -6.47 -7.98 1.08
CA ILE A 99 -5.14 -7.41 1.34
C ILE A 99 -5.26 -6.05 2.02
N LEU A 100 -6.18 -5.19 1.55
CA LEU A 100 -6.38 -3.84 2.12
C LEU A 100 -6.55 -3.77 3.64
N PRO A 101 -7.48 -4.53 4.27
CA PRO A 101 -7.61 -4.51 5.73
C PRO A 101 -6.32 -4.94 6.44
N VAL A 102 -5.53 -5.81 5.83
CA VAL A 102 -4.25 -6.28 6.38
C VAL A 102 -3.17 -5.21 6.27
N ILE A 103 -3.19 -4.35 5.24
CA ILE A 103 -2.33 -3.15 5.17
C ILE A 103 -2.66 -2.21 6.34
N GLY A 104 -3.94 -1.96 6.60
CA GLY A 104 -4.38 -1.13 7.71
C GLY A 104 -3.97 -1.71 9.07
N ALA A 105 -4.17 -3.01 9.27
CA ALA A 105 -3.74 -3.71 10.48
C ALA A 105 -2.20 -3.68 10.67
N ALA A 106 -1.44 -3.82 9.58
CA ALA A 106 0.01 -3.68 9.60
C ALA A 106 0.46 -2.27 10.01
N ALA A 107 -0.18 -1.23 9.46
CA ALA A 107 0.08 0.15 9.86
C ALA A 107 -0.21 0.37 11.34
N SER A 108 -1.33 -0.16 11.86
CA SER A 108 -1.64 -0.07 13.28
C SER A 108 -0.61 -0.76 14.16
N LEU A 109 -0.24 -1.99 13.82
CA LEU A 109 0.73 -2.77 14.58
C LEU A 109 2.09 -2.06 14.68
N VAL A 110 2.54 -1.48 13.57
CA VAL A 110 3.80 -0.71 13.53
C VAL A 110 3.70 0.59 14.34
N ASP A 111 2.58 1.29 14.26
CA ASP A 111 2.34 2.50 15.07
C ASP A 111 2.35 2.16 16.57
N ASP A 112 1.62 1.13 17.00
CA ASP A 112 1.55 0.67 18.38
C ASP A 112 2.93 0.26 18.91
N PHE A 113 3.72 -0.44 18.10
CA PHE A 113 5.09 -0.81 18.44
C PHE A 113 5.97 0.43 18.63
N PHE A 114 5.94 1.38 17.71
CA PHE A 114 6.74 2.61 17.81
C PHE A 114 6.28 3.55 18.93
N GLN A 115 5.00 3.51 19.30
CA GLN A 115 4.45 4.20 20.47
C GLN A 115 4.65 3.44 21.77
N THR A 116 5.29 2.26 21.75
CA THR A 116 5.51 1.40 22.93
C THR A 116 4.22 0.97 23.64
N MET A 117 3.12 0.87 22.89
CA MET A 117 1.80 0.45 23.41
C MET A 117 1.66 -1.06 23.52
N ILE A 118 2.52 -1.82 22.83
CA ILE A 118 2.56 -3.28 22.84
C ILE A 118 3.97 -3.74 23.19
N MET A 119 4.07 -4.94 23.78
CA MET A 119 5.36 -5.55 24.07
C MET A 119 6.02 -6.10 22.80
N PRO A 120 7.37 -6.19 22.74
CA PRO A 120 8.09 -6.74 21.59
C PRO A 120 7.64 -8.16 21.20
N GLU A 121 7.33 -9.02 22.17
CA GLU A 121 6.83 -10.38 21.95
C GLU A 121 5.44 -10.42 21.28
N ASP A 122 4.54 -9.52 21.69
CA ASP A 122 3.21 -9.38 21.12
C ASP A 122 3.28 -8.83 19.69
N PHE A 123 4.21 -7.89 19.47
CA PHE A 123 4.51 -7.38 18.13
C PHE A 123 4.97 -8.50 17.21
N VAL A 124 5.94 -9.32 17.63
CA VAL A 124 6.47 -10.43 16.82
C VAL A 124 5.37 -11.44 16.50
N SER A 125 4.57 -11.83 17.48
CA SER A 125 3.45 -12.77 17.30
C SER A 125 2.41 -12.23 16.32
N SER A 126 2.00 -10.97 16.51
CA SER A 126 1.01 -10.30 15.64
C SER A 126 1.54 -10.10 14.22
N ARG A 127 2.84 -9.76 14.09
CA ARG A 127 3.51 -9.64 12.80
C ARG A 127 3.49 -10.96 12.05
N CYS A 128 3.83 -12.09 12.69
CA CYS A 128 3.78 -13.41 12.07
C CYS A 128 2.38 -13.73 11.54
N HIS A 129 1.34 -13.49 12.34
CA HIS A 129 -0.05 -13.67 11.92
C HIS A 129 -0.45 -12.80 10.71
N LEU A 130 -0.03 -11.53 10.69
CA LEU A 130 -0.29 -10.65 9.55
C LEU A 130 0.46 -11.09 8.29
N LEU A 131 1.70 -11.56 8.42
CA LEU A 131 2.46 -12.12 7.29
C LEU A 131 1.76 -13.36 6.72
N GLU A 132 1.30 -14.28 7.56
CA GLU A 132 0.52 -15.45 7.13
C GLU A 132 -0.78 -15.05 6.42
N LYS A 133 -1.51 -14.06 6.94
CA LYS A 133 -2.70 -13.51 6.28
C LYS A 133 -2.39 -12.94 4.89
N LEU A 134 -1.29 -12.20 4.74
CA LEU A 134 -0.86 -11.63 3.45
C LEU A 134 -0.49 -12.71 2.43
N GLU A 135 0.14 -13.79 2.89
CA GLU A 135 0.50 -14.93 2.06
C GLU A 135 -0.72 -15.73 1.63
N SER A 136 -1.59 -16.07 2.58
CA SER A 136 -2.86 -16.75 2.30
C SER A 136 -3.71 -15.94 1.31
N ALA A 137 -3.83 -14.62 1.52
CA ALA A 137 -4.57 -13.75 0.61
C ALA A 137 -3.97 -13.71 -0.81
N CYS A 138 -2.65 -13.93 -0.96
CA CYS A 138 -2.01 -14.02 -2.28
C CYS A 138 -2.19 -15.39 -2.94
N GLN A 139 -2.19 -16.47 -2.16
CA GLN A 139 -2.45 -17.83 -2.66
C GLN A 139 -3.89 -17.97 -3.17
N ASP A 140 -4.82 -17.26 -2.52
CA ASP A 140 -6.23 -17.23 -2.93
C ASP A 140 -6.50 -16.37 -4.17
N LEU A 141 -5.50 -15.63 -4.69
CA LEU A 141 -5.68 -14.88 -5.94
C LEU A 141 -5.82 -15.85 -7.11
N PRO A 142 -6.72 -15.58 -8.08
CA PRO A 142 -6.86 -16.41 -9.26
C PRO A 142 -5.53 -16.46 -10.04
N PRO A 143 -5.21 -17.60 -10.69
CA PRO A 143 -4.04 -17.70 -11.52
C PRO A 143 -4.12 -16.70 -12.68
N PRO A 144 -3.02 -16.06 -13.08
CA PRO A 144 -2.99 -15.20 -14.27
C PRO A 144 -3.48 -15.98 -15.49
N GLN A 145 -4.38 -15.39 -16.24
CA GLN A 145 -4.93 -15.99 -17.46
C GLN A 145 -3.97 -15.75 -18.62
N HIS A 146 -3.89 -16.71 -19.56
CA HIS A 146 -3.05 -16.54 -20.74
C HIS A 146 -3.54 -15.35 -21.58
N GLN A 147 -2.70 -14.34 -21.72
CA GLN A 147 -2.98 -13.18 -22.56
C GLN A 147 -2.58 -13.53 -24.00
N PRO A 148 -3.52 -13.46 -24.98
CA PRO A 148 -3.16 -13.63 -26.38
C PRO A 148 -2.18 -12.51 -26.79
N ASP A 149 -1.13 -12.88 -27.52
CA ASP A 149 -0.06 -11.96 -27.90
C ASP A 149 -0.59 -10.87 -28.86
N PRO A 150 -0.53 -9.58 -28.48
CA PRO A 150 -1.03 -8.49 -29.32
C PRO A 150 -0.25 -8.32 -30.62
N ASN A 151 0.98 -8.86 -30.72
CA ASN A 151 1.79 -8.79 -31.94
C ASN A 151 1.39 -9.82 -32.99
N THR A 152 0.60 -10.83 -32.62
CA THR A 152 0.30 -11.99 -33.47
C THR A 152 -1.14 -11.99 -33.97
N ASP A 153 -2.02 -11.18 -33.36
CA ASP A 153 -3.43 -11.08 -33.77
C ASP A 153 -4.02 -9.68 -33.51
N PRO A 154 -3.92 -8.74 -34.47
CA PRO A 154 -4.52 -7.41 -34.37
C PRO A 154 -6.06 -7.42 -34.35
N SER A 155 -6.69 -8.59 -34.52
CA SER A 155 -8.14 -8.83 -34.38
C SER A 155 -8.54 -9.33 -32.99
N ALA A 156 -7.64 -9.30 -32.00
CA ALA A 156 -7.86 -9.85 -30.67
C ALA A 156 -9.21 -9.40 -30.07
N PRO A 157 -10.05 -10.35 -29.62
CA PRO A 157 -11.40 -10.05 -29.15
C PRO A 157 -11.39 -9.13 -27.92
N PRO A 158 -12.50 -8.42 -27.62
CA PRO A 158 -12.64 -7.55 -26.42
C PRO A 158 -12.34 -8.24 -25.09
N THR A 159 -12.38 -9.58 -25.07
CA THR A 159 -11.98 -10.42 -23.93
C THR A 159 -10.48 -10.32 -23.62
N SER A 160 -9.62 -10.01 -24.59
CA SER A 160 -8.17 -9.82 -24.40
C SER A 160 -7.85 -8.63 -23.48
N LEU A 161 -8.59 -7.52 -23.62
CA LEU A 161 -8.46 -6.35 -22.74
C LEU A 161 -8.92 -6.67 -21.32
N LYS A 162 -10.02 -7.40 -21.16
CA LYS A 162 -10.50 -7.85 -19.84
C LYS A 162 -9.49 -8.78 -19.15
N ILE A 163 -8.87 -9.69 -19.90
CA ILE A 163 -7.82 -10.59 -19.40
C ILE A 163 -6.60 -9.78 -18.96
N ARG A 164 -6.17 -8.81 -19.78
CA ARG A 164 -5.03 -7.94 -19.46
C ARG A 164 -5.27 -7.13 -18.19
N ASP A 165 -6.44 -6.50 -18.09
CA ASP A 165 -6.80 -5.71 -16.91
C ASP A 165 -6.90 -6.60 -15.66
N ALA A 166 -7.52 -7.78 -15.75
CA ALA A 166 -7.58 -8.73 -14.63
C ALA A 166 -6.18 -9.18 -14.18
N ASN A 167 -5.29 -9.52 -15.11
CA ASN A 167 -3.90 -9.88 -14.80
C ASN A 167 -3.14 -8.72 -14.14
N ALA A 168 -3.35 -7.49 -14.62
CA ALA A 168 -2.76 -6.30 -14.02
C ALA A 168 -3.24 -6.09 -12.58
N CYS A 169 -4.54 -6.29 -12.30
CA CYS A 169 -5.08 -6.22 -10.93
C CYS A 169 -4.50 -7.33 -10.03
N ILE A 170 -4.28 -8.54 -10.56
CA ILE A 170 -3.66 -9.65 -9.80
C ILE A 170 -2.21 -9.31 -9.45
N ALA A 171 -1.45 -8.79 -10.42
CA ALA A 171 -0.07 -8.35 -10.20
C ALA A 171 0.00 -7.19 -9.19
N ALA A 172 -0.89 -6.20 -9.30
CA ALA A 172 -0.99 -5.11 -8.34
C ALA A 172 -1.32 -5.63 -6.94
N ALA A 173 -2.34 -6.49 -6.78
CA ALA A 173 -2.68 -7.09 -5.49
C ALA A 173 -1.48 -7.79 -4.84
N ARG A 174 -0.70 -8.58 -5.62
CA ARG A 174 0.54 -9.21 -5.14
C ARG A 174 1.59 -8.19 -4.73
N ALA A 175 1.81 -7.15 -5.53
CA ALA A 175 2.76 -6.09 -5.21
C ALA A 175 2.40 -5.37 -3.90
N HIS A 176 1.12 -5.11 -3.64
CA HIS A 176 0.65 -4.53 -2.39
C HIS A 176 0.88 -5.43 -1.18
N SER A 177 0.69 -6.75 -1.33
CA SER A 177 1.02 -7.70 -0.28
C SER A 177 2.52 -7.71 0.02
N LEU A 178 3.36 -7.85 -1.01
CA LEU A 178 4.81 -7.90 -0.88
C LEU A 178 5.37 -6.62 -0.24
N ALA A 179 4.90 -5.46 -0.68
CA ALA A 179 5.26 -4.17 -0.10
C ALA A 179 4.92 -4.08 1.39
N THR A 180 3.75 -4.60 1.78
CA THR A 180 3.31 -4.63 3.18
C THR A 180 4.11 -5.64 4.02
N GLN A 181 4.48 -6.79 3.46
CA GLN A 181 5.37 -7.75 4.12
C GLN A 181 6.75 -7.12 4.40
N ILE A 182 7.32 -6.43 3.41
CA ILE A 182 8.59 -5.70 3.58
C ILE A 182 8.44 -4.64 4.68
N PHE A 183 7.39 -3.82 4.62
CA PHE A 183 7.10 -2.80 5.64
C PHE A 183 7.04 -3.38 7.07
N LEU A 184 6.34 -4.51 7.26
CA LEU A 184 6.27 -5.21 8.54
C LEU A 184 7.63 -5.73 9.02
N LEU A 185 8.41 -6.35 8.13
CA LEU A 185 9.72 -6.92 8.47
C LEU A 185 10.78 -5.85 8.73
N ARG A 186 10.69 -4.70 8.05
CA ARG A 186 11.59 -3.55 8.24
C ARG A 186 11.24 -2.71 9.48
N ALA A 187 10.08 -2.92 10.10
CA ALA A 187 9.64 -2.12 11.25
C ALA A 187 10.51 -2.33 12.50
N ASP A 188 10.93 -3.56 12.77
CA ASP A 188 11.75 -3.95 13.92
C ASP A 188 13.13 -4.52 13.51
N GLU A 189 13.52 -4.33 12.25
CA GLU A 189 14.79 -4.88 11.78
C GLU A 189 15.98 -4.19 12.47
N GLY A 190 16.70 -4.98 13.27
CA GLY A 190 17.81 -4.50 14.08
C GLY A 190 17.40 -3.98 15.46
N ASP A 191 16.14 -4.15 15.87
CA ASP A 191 15.71 -3.93 17.25
C ASP A 191 16.12 -5.13 18.12
N SER A 192 17.03 -4.89 19.08
CA SER A 192 17.53 -5.95 19.95
C SER A 192 16.46 -6.58 20.84
N SER A 193 15.36 -5.87 21.10
CA SER A 193 14.26 -6.38 21.92
C SER A 193 13.44 -7.46 21.22
N THR A 194 13.38 -7.44 19.87
CA THR A 194 12.68 -8.45 19.08
C THR A 194 13.61 -9.57 18.59
N LEU A 195 14.94 -9.41 18.68
CA LEU A 195 15.94 -10.40 18.25
C LEU A 195 15.86 -11.75 18.98
N ALA A 196 15.41 -11.75 20.24
CA ALA A 196 15.31 -12.98 21.03
C ALA A 196 14.12 -13.86 20.60
N ALA A 197 13.14 -13.27 19.91
CA ALA A 197 12.00 -13.98 19.35
C ALA A 197 12.30 -14.37 17.90
N GLU A 198 11.89 -15.58 17.52
CA GLU A 198 12.18 -16.21 16.24
C GLU A 198 11.92 -15.27 15.04
N ARG A 199 12.94 -15.07 14.20
CA ARG A 199 12.79 -14.27 12.97
C ARG A 199 12.10 -15.10 11.91
N SER A 200 11.21 -14.45 11.15
CA SER A 200 10.62 -15.03 9.94
C SER A 200 11.72 -15.56 9.01
N THR A 201 11.46 -16.71 8.39
CA THR A 201 12.37 -17.36 7.43
C THR A 201 12.50 -16.59 6.11
N LYS A 202 11.64 -15.59 5.86
CA LYS A 202 11.67 -14.79 4.63
C LYS A 202 12.54 -13.55 4.78
N HIS A 203 13.68 -13.57 4.09
CA HIS A 203 14.59 -12.43 4.07
C HIS A 203 14.01 -11.26 3.25
N PRO A 204 14.04 -10.00 3.73
CA PRO A 204 13.49 -8.85 3.02
C PRO A 204 13.99 -8.72 1.58
N LEU A 205 15.27 -9.00 1.30
CA LEU A 205 15.82 -8.93 -0.06
C LEU A 205 15.08 -9.81 -1.08
N ALA A 206 14.71 -11.05 -0.71
CA ALA A 206 13.98 -11.95 -1.60
C ALA A 206 12.56 -11.44 -1.88
N LEU A 207 11.95 -10.74 -0.91
CA LEU A 207 10.67 -10.08 -1.10
C LEU A 207 10.79 -8.84 -2.00
N VAL A 208 11.90 -8.10 -1.92
CA VAL A 208 12.15 -6.94 -2.80
C VAL A 208 12.29 -7.37 -4.25
N GLU A 209 12.97 -8.48 -4.53
CA GLU A 209 13.05 -9.05 -5.89
C GLU A 209 11.67 -9.44 -6.42
N GLN A 210 10.90 -10.19 -5.63
CA GLN A 210 9.52 -10.55 -5.98
C GLN A 210 8.63 -9.32 -6.18
N LEU A 211 8.83 -8.27 -5.37
CA LEU A 211 8.10 -7.01 -5.49
C LEU A 211 8.45 -6.31 -6.81
N SER A 212 9.73 -6.31 -7.18
CA SER A 212 10.20 -5.76 -8.47
C SER A 212 9.51 -6.45 -9.64
N ASP A 213 9.46 -7.78 -9.63
CA ASP A 213 8.80 -8.58 -10.68
C ASP A 213 7.29 -8.29 -10.73
N ALA A 214 6.63 -8.23 -9.56
CA ALA A 214 5.20 -7.96 -9.48
C ALA A 214 4.85 -6.54 -9.97
N VAL A 215 5.69 -5.55 -9.67
CA VAL A 215 5.53 -4.17 -10.16
C VAL A 215 5.74 -4.10 -11.67
N ALA A 216 6.77 -4.76 -12.21
CA ALA A 216 7.04 -4.80 -13.64
C ALA A 216 5.90 -5.46 -14.45
N ALA A 217 5.16 -6.39 -13.83
CA ALA A 217 4.03 -7.06 -14.44
C ALA A 217 2.75 -6.19 -14.55
N VAL A 218 2.71 -4.97 -13.97
CA VAL A 218 1.56 -4.06 -14.05
C VAL A 218 1.75 -3.09 -15.23
N PRO A 219 0.96 -3.21 -16.31
CA PRO A 219 1.11 -2.31 -17.47
C PRO A 219 0.61 -0.90 -17.14
N LEU A 220 1.39 0.11 -17.54
CA LEU A 220 1.13 1.52 -17.20
C LEU A 220 -0.18 2.10 -17.79
N ASP A 221 -0.72 1.47 -18.84
CA ASP A 221 -2.00 1.83 -19.50
C ASP A 221 -3.22 1.16 -18.88
N THR A 222 -3.06 0.43 -17.78
CA THR A 222 -4.19 -0.14 -17.03
C THR A 222 -4.54 0.77 -15.86
N HIS A 223 -5.80 0.70 -15.40
CA HIS A 223 -6.22 1.40 -14.19
C HIS A 223 -5.44 0.90 -12.94
N ALA A 224 -4.96 -0.35 -12.93
CA ALA A 224 -4.14 -0.87 -11.85
C ALA A 224 -2.83 -0.07 -11.65
N ALA A 225 -2.32 0.61 -12.69
CA ALA A 225 -1.12 1.44 -12.56
C ALA A 225 -1.34 2.69 -11.69
N THR A 226 -2.57 3.25 -11.63
CA THR A 226 -2.88 4.45 -10.81
C THR A 226 -2.76 4.18 -9.31
N MET A 227 -2.70 2.89 -8.99
CA MET A 227 -2.89 2.31 -7.69
C MET A 227 -1.56 1.82 -7.08
N MET A 228 -0.46 1.87 -7.86
CA MET A 228 0.86 1.33 -7.52
C MET A 228 1.73 2.25 -6.65
N VAL A 229 1.21 3.37 -6.15
CA VAL A 229 1.99 4.36 -5.40
C VAL A 229 2.73 3.73 -4.21
N TRP A 230 2.03 2.89 -3.45
CA TRP A 230 2.59 2.22 -2.28
C TRP A 230 3.70 1.20 -2.64
N PRO A 231 3.44 0.19 -3.49
CA PRO A 231 4.48 -0.76 -3.93
C PRO A 231 5.74 -0.09 -4.50
N VAL A 232 5.57 0.90 -5.38
CA VAL A 232 6.69 1.57 -6.03
C VAL A 232 7.44 2.45 -5.01
N PHE A 233 6.73 3.07 -4.06
CA PHE A 233 7.38 3.79 -2.96
C PHE A 233 8.25 2.87 -2.09
N VAL A 234 7.73 1.69 -1.72
CA VAL A 234 8.52 0.68 -0.97
C VAL A 234 9.75 0.25 -1.75
N LEU A 235 9.64 -0.01 -3.07
CA LEU A 235 10.81 -0.30 -3.91
C LEU A 235 11.84 0.84 -3.89
N GLY A 236 11.39 2.10 -3.90
CA GLY A 236 12.26 3.25 -3.76
C GLY A 236 12.97 3.32 -2.41
N CYS A 237 12.27 3.02 -1.31
CA CYS A 237 12.90 2.88 0.00
C CYS A 237 13.98 1.78 0.02
N GLU A 238 13.72 0.68 -0.69
CA GLU A 238 14.61 -0.47 -0.80
C GLU A 238 15.72 -0.31 -1.85
N SER A 239 15.73 0.79 -2.61
CA SER A 239 16.75 1.07 -3.63
C SER A 239 17.94 1.88 -3.12
N MET A 240 17.99 2.22 -1.81
CA MET A 240 19.10 3.01 -1.23
C MET A 240 20.48 2.38 -1.46
N VAL A 241 20.56 1.04 -1.48
CA VAL A 241 21.84 0.31 -1.55
C VAL A 241 22.26 -0.01 -2.99
N VAL A 242 21.32 -0.01 -3.95
CA VAL A 242 21.57 -0.40 -5.35
C VAL A 242 21.21 0.77 -6.27
N ARG A 243 22.22 1.53 -6.72
CA ARG A 243 22.04 2.71 -7.59
C ARG A 243 21.25 2.42 -8.87
N ALA A 244 21.43 1.25 -9.48
CA ALA A 244 20.70 0.86 -10.69
C ALA A 244 19.17 0.79 -10.45
N ARG A 245 18.75 0.14 -9.36
CA ARG A 245 17.32 0.03 -8.97
C ARG A 245 16.71 1.40 -8.68
N ARG A 246 17.49 2.35 -8.15
CA ARG A 246 17.01 3.73 -7.94
C ARG A 246 16.59 4.38 -9.27
N TYR A 247 17.41 4.24 -10.32
CA TYR A 247 17.09 4.80 -11.64
C TYR A 247 15.86 4.12 -12.25
N GLU A 248 15.70 2.81 -12.08
CA GLU A 248 14.52 2.07 -12.55
C GLU A 248 13.24 2.53 -11.85
N VAL A 249 13.28 2.72 -10.52
CA VAL A 249 12.14 3.23 -9.75
C VAL A 249 11.81 4.66 -10.13
N GLU A 250 12.84 5.50 -10.32
CA GLU A 250 12.69 6.90 -10.74
C GLU A 250 12.06 7.00 -12.14
N ASP A 251 12.56 6.27 -13.13
CA ASP A 251 11.96 6.17 -14.48
C ASP A 251 10.51 5.69 -14.42
N LEU A 252 10.22 4.68 -13.59
CA LEU A 252 8.87 4.17 -13.44
C LEU A 252 7.92 5.24 -12.86
N PHE A 253 8.32 5.94 -11.80
CA PHE A 253 7.53 7.04 -11.25
C PHE A 253 7.30 8.14 -12.29
N GLU A 254 8.33 8.55 -13.03
CA GLU A 254 8.22 9.57 -14.09
C GLU A 254 7.26 9.14 -15.20
N ARG A 255 7.38 7.90 -15.68
CA ARG A 255 6.47 7.35 -16.69
C ARG A 255 5.03 7.26 -16.22
N ILE A 256 4.79 6.94 -14.94
CA ILE A 256 3.43 6.97 -14.38
C ILE A 256 2.92 8.42 -14.28
N ILE A 257 3.76 9.37 -13.86
CA ILE A 257 3.40 10.80 -13.78
C ILE A 257 3.02 11.33 -15.16
N ASP A 258 3.84 11.08 -16.18
CA ASP A 258 3.59 11.55 -17.55
C ASP A 258 2.29 11.00 -18.12
N LYS A 259 1.99 9.73 -17.82
CA LYS A 259 0.84 9.03 -18.37
C LYS A 259 -0.46 9.28 -17.61
N GLN A 260 -0.41 9.21 -16.28
CA GLN A 260 -1.60 9.25 -15.42
C GLN A 260 -1.81 10.62 -14.75
N LYS A 261 -0.79 11.48 -14.71
CA LYS A 261 -0.82 12.83 -14.14
C LYS A 261 -1.32 12.88 -12.69
N LEU A 262 -1.01 11.84 -11.92
CA LEU A 262 -1.44 11.69 -10.53
C LEU A 262 -0.48 12.40 -9.57
N LEU A 263 -1.00 13.36 -8.81
CA LEU A 263 -0.20 14.18 -7.91
C LEU A 263 0.48 13.38 -6.80
N ASN A 264 -0.21 12.39 -6.23
CA ASN A 264 0.33 11.56 -5.15
C ASN A 264 1.61 10.81 -5.56
N ILE A 265 1.74 10.51 -6.86
CA ILE A 265 2.91 9.84 -7.43
C ILE A 265 4.09 10.81 -7.52
N SER A 266 3.82 12.07 -7.88
CA SER A 266 4.83 13.15 -7.83
C SER A 266 5.28 13.45 -6.40
N VAL A 267 4.36 13.45 -5.44
CA VAL A 267 4.67 13.62 -4.01
C VAL A 267 5.55 12.47 -3.52
N ALA A 268 5.17 11.23 -3.80
CA ALA A 268 5.94 10.04 -3.45
C ALA A 268 7.37 10.09 -4.03
N LEU A 269 7.52 10.42 -5.31
CA LEU A 269 8.83 10.57 -5.95
C LEU A 269 9.66 11.69 -5.30
N LYS A 270 9.04 12.84 -5.02
CA LYS A 270 9.71 13.95 -4.33
C LYS A 270 10.21 13.53 -2.95
N MET A 271 9.39 12.83 -2.17
CA MET A 271 9.77 12.31 -0.85
C MET A 271 10.91 11.30 -0.95
N LEU A 272 10.90 10.44 -1.98
CA LEU A 272 12.03 9.54 -2.22
C LEU A 272 13.31 10.32 -2.50
N ARG A 273 13.24 11.32 -3.39
CA ARG A 273 14.39 12.15 -3.77
C ARG A 273 14.96 12.97 -2.63
N GLU A 274 14.10 13.60 -1.82
CA GLU A 274 14.50 14.61 -0.82
C GLU A 274 14.74 13.99 0.56
N ASN A 275 13.95 12.99 0.94
CA ASN A 275 14.08 12.34 2.24
C ASN A 275 14.87 11.05 2.07
N VAL A 276 14.36 10.08 1.34
CA VAL A 276 14.88 8.69 1.37
C VAL A 276 16.28 8.58 0.76
N TRP A 277 16.49 9.09 -0.45
CA TRP A 277 17.72 8.91 -1.22
C TRP A 277 18.83 9.93 -0.97
N THR A 278 18.58 10.98 -0.16
CA THR A 278 19.58 11.97 0.22
C THR A 278 20.55 11.48 1.31
N GLY A 279 20.29 10.32 1.93
CA GLY A 279 21.13 9.70 2.96
C GLY A 279 22.50 9.17 2.51
N GLY A 280 23.08 9.69 1.42
CA GLY A 280 24.39 9.27 0.92
C GLY A 280 24.99 10.13 -0.20
N VAL A 281 24.39 11.27 -0.54
CA VAL A 281 24.97 12.21 -1.51
C VAL A 281 24.73 13.62 -1.00
N THR A 282 25.73 14.20 -0.35
CA THR A 282 25.87 15.65 -0.31
C THR A 282 25.87 16.14 -1.76
N ASN A 283 24.96 17.06 -2.07
CA ASN A 283 25.02 17.86 -3.30
C ASN A 283 26.36 18.59 -3.34
N THR A 284 27.37 17.96 -3.91
CA THR A 284 28.61 18.58 -4.35
C THR A 284 28.54 18.74 -5.85
N ALA A 285 27.88 19.81 -6.27
CA ALA A 285 28.19 20.50 -7.52
C ALA A 285 27.60 21.92 -7.50
N SER A 286 28.14 22.78 -6.65
CA SER A 286 28.37 24.18 -7.04
C SER A 286 29.84 24.50 -6.74
N PRO A 287 30.62 25.04 -7.69
CA PRO A 287 32.06 25.07 -7.60
C PRO A 287 32.51 26.35 -6.90
N ALA A 288 32.66 26.31 -5.57
CA ALA A 288 33.64 27.13 -4.84
C ALA A 288 33.52 26.90 -3.34
N SER A 289 34.68 26.78 -2.70
CA SER A 289 34.94 26.96 -1.27
C SER A 289 35.13 25.67 -0.47
N ASN A 290 36.40 25.29 -0.40
CA ASN A 290 37.11 24.60 0.67
C ASN A 290 36.39 24.57 2.03
N LEU A 291 36.30 23.39 2.65
CA LEU A 291 37.07 22.98 3.85
C LEU A 291 36.45 21.71 4.47
N SER A 292 37.19 20.60 4.39
CA SER A 292 37.09 19.33 5.13
C SER A 292 35.72 18.61 5.21
N PRO A 293 35.61 17.35 4.74
CA PRO A 293 34.44 16.53 5.01
C PRO A 293 34.50 16.08 6.47
N ALA A 294 33.83 16.78 7.36
CA ALA A 294 33.27 16.11 8.52
C ALA A 294 32.21 15.15 7.96
N GLU A 295 32.50 13.86 7.98
CA GLU A 295 31.53 12.80 7.73
C GLU A 295 30.41 12.96 8.76
N GLU A 296 29.34 13.70 8.44
CA GLU A 296 28.10 13.58 9.18
C GLU A 296 27.52 12.20 8.85
N PRO A 297 27.43 11.27 9.81
CA PRO A 297 26.91 9.95 9.54
C PRO A 297 25.44 10.08 9.15
N CYS A 298 25.05 9.44 8.05
CA CYS A 298 23.64 9.28 7.69
C CYS A 298 22.88 8.73 8.91
N ARG A 299 21.86 9.47 9.38
CA ARG A 299 21.13 9.11 10.60
C ARG A 299 20.34 7.81 10.51
N TYR A 300 20.11 7.28 9.30
CA TYR A 300 19.28 6.11 9.06
C TYR A 300 19.88 5.16 8.01
N THR A 301 19.88 3.85 8.29
CA THR A 301 20.23 2.80 7.31
C THR A 301 19.00 2.39 6.49
N GLN A 302 19.18 1.63 5.39
CA GLN A 302 18.08 1.08 4.58
C GLN A 302 17.01 0.43 5.48
N ASN A 303 17.45 -0.31 6.49
CA ASN A 303 16.60 -1.05 7.42
C ASN A 303 15.73 -0.16 8.33
N GLN A 304 15.92 1.16 8.30
CA GLN A 304 15.25 2.10 9.20
C GLN A 304 14.27 3.04 8.48
N TRP A 305 14.01 2.84 7.19
CA TRP A 305 13.11 3.71 6.42
C TRP A 305 11.69 3.73 7.01
N VAL A 306 11.20 2.62 7.55
CA VAL A 306 9.87 2.52 8.19
C VAL A 306 9.78 3.45 9.41
N LYS A 307 10.75 3.33 10.32
CA LYS A 307 10.85 4.18 11.52
C LYS A 307 11.04 5.65 11.16
N ARG A 308 11.78 5.93 10.08
CA ARG A 308 11.95 7.28 9.56
C ARG A 308 10.64 7.86 9.04
N CYS A 309 9.92 7.14 8.19
CA CYS A 309 8.64 7.57 7.65
C CYS A 309 7.63 7.89 8.76
N TRP A 310 7.62 7.08 9.81
CA TRP A 310 6.80 7.32 10.99
C TRP A 310 7.22 8.58 11.76
N LYS A 311 8.52 8.72 12.11
CA LYS A 311 9.04 9.88 12.86
C LYS A 311 8.90 11.20 12.11
N GLU A 312 9.19 11.21 10.81
CA GLU A 312 9.11 12.39 9.94
C GLU A 312 7.69 12.65 9.42
N ARG A 313 6.70 11.82 9.79
CA ARG A 313 5.30 11.93 9.35
C ARG A 313 5.15 12.01 7.83
N LEU A 314 5.88 11.16 7.12
CA LEU A 314 5.92 11.08 5.66
C LEU A 314 4.62 10.49 5.10
N GLN A 315 3.86 11.26 4.32
CA GLN A 315 2.55 10.86 3.79
C GLN A 315 2.53 10.85 2.26
N LEU A 316 2.00 9.79 1.64
CA LEU A 316 1.89 9.68 0.18
C LEU A 316 0.71 10.48 -0.40
N CYS A 317 -0.25 10.88 0.45
CA CYS A 317 -1.47 11.58 0.06
C CYS A 317 -1.43 13.08 0.37
N SER A 318 -0.31 13.62 0.88
CA SER A 318 -0.21 15.04 1.26
C SER A 318 0.23 15.92 0.09
N ALA A 319 -0.66 16.78 -0.39
CA ALA A 319 -0.30 17.97 -1.16
C ALA A 319 -1.27 19.11 -0.84
#